data_AF-A0A662YH48-F1
#
_entry.id   AF-A0A662YH48-F1
#
_cell.length_a   1.000
_cell.length_b   1.000
_cell.length_c   1.000
_cell.angle_alpha   90.00
_cell.angle_beta   90.00
_cell.angle_gamma   90.00
#
_symmetry.space_group_name_H-M   'P 1'
#
loop_
_entity.id
_entity.type
_entity.pdbx_description
1 polymer ?
#
loop_
_entity_poly.entity_id
_entity_poly.type
_entity_poly.pdbx_seq_one_letter_code
_entity_poly.pdbx_strand_id
1 'polypeptide(L)'
;MPQTINEPDVDFEAQVWAPQCQEQLHDLELARIHDEPDLMLETPSSSVHGRRKSFRPASAKPRTTTLTSLAEDVEVASTSTSFVGLDAYRVDDGGLPLVSEVFSSSYDEAFSPSNVLMSDSRTLWVSSGMFPQFLRLYLREPRRVAAIEITSRHVKKLQVRAARGRNVARDKMTVVGEMEVSAADSGKLDTHRFALDRCSVNSKRDDDEAKGGDEDEEGEAAIVEALEVIDIDIDSGYGDFVCVYFIRLRLANPKGNTRT
;
A
#
# COMPACT_ATOMS: atom_id res chain seq x y z
N MET A 1 -5.36 24.82 55.22
CA MET A 1 -5.31 23.36 55.42
C MET A 1 -5.21 22.71 54.05
N PRO A 2 -4.10 22.06 53.68
CA PRO A 2 -3.97 21.33 52.42
C PRO A 2 -4.56 19.93 52.58
N GLN A 3 -5.34 19.46 51.60
CA GLN A 3 -5.80 18.08 51.53
C GLN A 3 -4.91 17.31 50.55
N THR A 4 -4.42 16.18 51.03
CA THR A 4 -3.53 15.21 50.39
C THR A 4 -4.26 14.42 49.29
N ILE A 5 -3.64 14.35 48.11
CA ILE A 5 -3.99 13.45 47.01
C ILE A 5 -3.39 12.07 47.32
N ASN A 6 -4.21 11.02 47.35
CA ASN A 6 -3.77 9.64 47.33
C ASN A 6 -3.64 9.20 45.87
N GLU A 7 -2.42 8.87 45.44
CA GLU A 7 -2.16 8.13 44.21
C GLU A 7 -2.34 6.63 44.48
N PRO A 8 -3.01 5.86 43.60
CA PRO A 8 -2.91 4.41 43.63
C PRO A 8 -1.69 3.94 42.83
N ASP A 9 -0.76 3.28 43.51
CA ASP A 9 0.27 2.42 42.92
C ASP A 9 -0.41 1.29 42.13
N VAL A 10 -0.17 1.25 40.81
CA VAL A 10 -0.56 0.14 39.95
C VAL A 10 0.72 -0.53 39.48
N ASP A 11 1.09 -1.60 40.18
CA ASP A 11 2.14 -2.53 39.79
C ASP A 11 1.75 -3.23 38.48
N PHE A 12 2.34 -2.80 37.36
CA PHE A 12 2.24 -3.46 36.06
C PHE A 12 3.32 -4.55 35.96
N GLU A 13 3.20 -5.59 36.78
CA GLU A 13 4.05 -6.78 36.65
C GLU A 13 3.43 -7.76 35.64
N ALA A 14 4.30 -8.29 34.80
CA ALA A 14 4.00 -9.09 33.61
C ALA A 14 3.16 -10.33 33.92
N GLN A 15 2.02 -10.46 33.22
CA GLN A 15 1.29 -11.73 33.12
C GLN A 15 1.40 -12.29 31.70
N VAL A 16 2.55 -12.92 31.45
CA VAL A 16 2.77 -13.81 30.32
C VAL A 16 2.23 -15.18 30.71
N TRP A 17 1.23 -15.69 29.98
CA TRP A 17 1.02 -17.10 29.59
C TRP A 17 -0.47 -17.39 29.35
N ALA A 18 -0.81 -17.74 28.11
CA ALA A 18 -2.00 -18.50 27.79
C ALA A 18 -1.60 -19.67 26.85
N PRO A 19 -1.18 -20.83 27.39
CA PRO A 19 -0.90 -22.02 26.58
C PRO A 19 -2.17 -22.69 26.04
N GLN A 20 -3.36 -22.22 26.43
CA GLN A 20 -4.65 -22.83 26.05
C GLN A 20 -5.08 -22.57 24.60
N CYS A 21 -4.58 -21.53 23.93
CA CYS A 21 -4.96 -21.25 22.54
C CYS A 21 -4.31 -22.22 21.54
N GLN A 22 -3.19 -22.86 21.89
CA GLN A 22 -2.48 -23.72 20.96
C GLN A 22 -3.11 -25.11 20.85
N GLU A 23 -3.66 -25.66 21.94
CA GLU A 23 -4.41 -26.92 21.90
C GLU A 23 -5.70 -26.79 21.07
N GLN A 24 -6.41 -25.66 21.15
CA GLN A 24 -7.63 -25.45 20.37
C GLN A 24 -7.39 -25.40 18.86
N LEU A 25 -6.25 -24.90 18.41
CA LEU A 25 -5.87 -24.93 16.99
C LEU A 25 -5.51 -26.34 16.52
N HIS A 26 -4.84 -27.13 17.36
CA HIS A 26 -4.49 -28.51 17.04
C HIS A 26 -5.71 -29.43 16.97
N ASP A 27 -6.71 -29.25 17.85
CA ASP A 27 -7.96 -30.00 17.80
C ASP A 27 -8.80 -29.67 16.54
N LEU A 28 -8.76 -28.42 16.06
CA LEU A 28 -9.41 -28.01 14.80
C LEU A 28 -8.72 -28.61 13.56
N GLU A 29 -7.40 -28.78 13.60
CA GLU A 29 -6.64 -29.41 12.52
C GLU A 29 -6.93 -30.91 12.43
N LEU A 30 -7.06 -31.60 13.57
CA LEU A 30 -7.45 -33.02 13.62
C LEU A 30 -8.89 -33.26 13.14
N ALA A 31 -9.81 -32.33 13.41
CA ALA A 31 -11.19 -32.44 12.93
C ALA A 31 -11.30 -32.36 11.39
N ARG A 32 -10.42 -31.60 10.73
CA ARG A 32 -10.43 -31.47 9.25
C ARG A 32 -10.01 -32.77 8.55
N ILE A 33 -9.19 -33.60 9.19
CA ILE A 33 -8.67 -34.85 8.59
C ILE A 33 -9.76 -35.94 8.53
N HIS A 34 -10.83 -35.82 9.31
CA HIS A 34 -11.85 -36.86 9.41
C HIS A 34 -13.07 -36.67 8.49
N ASP A 35 -13.13 -35.55 7.74
CA ASP A 35 -14.27 -35.14 6.92
C ASP A 35 -14.03 -35.23 5.39
N GLU A 36 -13.10 -36.08 4.94
CA GLU A 36 -13.02 -36.49 3.52
C GLU A 36 -13.84 -37.78 3.30
N PRO A 37 -15.13 -37.71 2.90
CA PRO A 37 -15.83 -38.87 2.40
C PRO A 37 -15.34 -39.23 0.98
N ASP A 38 -14.87 -40.46 0.87
CA ASP A 38 -14.65 -41.28 -0.33
C ASP A 38 -15.24 -40.74 -1.64
N LEU A 39 -14.35 -40.37 -2.57
CA LEU A 39 -14.63 -40.22 -4.00
C LEU A 39 -15.04 -41.58 -4.60
N MET A 40 -16.35 -41.81 -4.75
CA MET A 40 -16.89 -42.87 -5.58
C MET A 40 -16.97 -42.43 -7.05
N LEU A 41 -16.41 -43.27 -7.92
CA LEU A 41 -16.58 -43.29 -9.37
C LEU A 41 -18.06 -43.26 -9.78
N GLU A 42 -18.43 -42.40 -10.74
CA GLU A 42 -19.51 -42.72 -11.70
C GLU A 42 -19.17 -42.27 -13.13
N THR A 43 -19.17 -43.26 -14.02
CA THR A 43 -19.19 -43.15 -15.48
C THR A 43 -20.57 -42.75 -15.99
N PRO A 44 -20.68 -41.95 -17.07
CA PRO A 44 -21.88 -41.98 -17.91
C PRO A 44 -21.61 -42.66 -19.26
N SER A 45 -22.38 -43.72 -19.51
CA SER A 45 -22.48 -44.46 -20.76
C SER A 45 -23.64 -43.98 -21.62
N SER A 46 -23.40 -43.88 -22.94
CA SER A 46 -24.38 -43.95 -24.05
C SER A 46 -25.41 -42.81 -24.18
N SER A 47 -26.04 -42.48 -25.30
CA SER A 47 -25.77 -42.58 -26.75
C SER A 47 -27.00 -41.94 -27.41
N VAL A 48 -26.92 -40.82 -28.13
CA VAL A 48 -27.97 -40.44 -29.10
C VAL A 48 -27.36 -39.70 -30.29
N HIS A 49 -27.87 -40.07 -31.46
CA HIS A 49 -27.39 -39.79 -32.80
C HIS A 49 -27.55 -38.31 -33.20
N GLY A 50 -26.48 -37.73 -33.75
CA GLY A 50 -26.50 -36.43 -34.40
C GLY A 50 -25.56 -36.40 -35.61
N ARG A 51 -26.02 -36.94 -36.73
CA ARG A 51 -25.40 -36.78 -38.06
C ARG A 51 -25.23 -35.27 -38.36
N ARG A 52 -24.00 -34.76 -38.43
CA ARG A 52 -23.69 -33.57 -39.25
C ARG A 52 -22.19 -33.40 -39.54
N LYS A 53 -21.85 -33.82 -40.75
CA LYS A 53 -20.91 -33.22 -41.72
C LYS A 53 -19.56 -32.76 -41.19
N SER A 54 -18.58 -33.64 -41.40
CA SER A 54 -17.15 -33.38 -41.43
C SER A 54 -16.81 -32.14 -42.28
N PHE A 55 -16.32 -31.09 -41.62
CA PHE A 55 -15.48 -30.10 -42.27
C PHE A 55 -14.03 -30.52 -42.05
N ARG A 56 -13.41 -31.03 -43.12
CA ARG A 56 -11.95 -31.17 -43.21
C ARG A 56 -11.40 -29.79 -43.60
N PRO A 57 -10.63 -29.09 -42.75
CA PRO A 57 -9.77 -28.04 -43.26
C PRO A 57 -8.70 -28.68 -44.15
N ALA A 58 -8.55 -28.14 -45.36
CA ALA A 58 -7.63 -28.61 -46.36
C ALA A 58 -6.18 -28.48 -45.88
N SER A 59 -5.43 -29.58 -46.04
CA SER A 59 -4.03 -29.63 -46.47
C SER A 59 -3.16 -28.40 -46.14
N ALA A 60 -2.53 -28.43 -44.96
CA ALA A 60 -1.36 -27.61 -44.70
C ALA A 60 -0.15 -28.27 -45.37
N LYS A 61 0.37 -27.65 -46.44
CA LYS A 61 1.68 -27.99 -47.00
C LYS A 61 2.76 -27.56 -46.00
N PRO A 62 3.69 -28.44 -45.58
CA PRO A 62 4.83 -28.03 -44.78
C PRO A 62 5.75 -27.18 -45.66
N ARG A 63 5.70 -25.86 -45.49
CA ARG A 63 6.66 -24.95 -46.11
C ARG A 63 7.93 -25.02 -45.29
N THR A 64 8.91 -25.79 -45.76
CA THR A 64 10.27 -25.83 -45.21
C THR A 64 10.93 -24.47 -45.46
N THR A 65 10.74 -23.53 -44.54
CA THR A 65 11.54 -22.30 -44.49
C THR A 65 12.81 -22.63 -43.73
N THR A 66 13.92 -22.71 -44.46
CA THR A 66 15.28 -22.67 -43.92
C THR A 66 15.41 -21.46 -42.99
N LEU A 67 15.51 -21.72 -41.69
CA LEU A 67 15.88 -20.71 -40.69
C LEU A 67 17.29 -20.23 -40.99
N THR A 68 17.40 -19.01 -41.51
CA THR A 68 18.64 -18.23 -41.43
C THR A 68 18.99 -18.04 -39.96
N SER A 69 20.20 -18.43 -39.57
CA SER A 69 20.74 -18.14 -38.24
C SER A 69 20.73 -16.62 -38.04
N LEU A 70 19.89 -16.14 -37.11
CA LEU A 70 19.97 -14.78 -36.60
C LEU A 70 21.35 -14.66 -35.97
N ALA A 71 22.19 -13.82 -36.56
CA ALA A 71 23.39 -13.33 -35.93
C ALA A 71 22.99 -12.76 -34.57
N GLU A 72 23.70 -13.18 -33.54
CA GLU A 72 23.58 -12.69 -32.19
C GLU A 72 23.91 -11.19 -32.24
N ASP A 73 22.89 -10.33 -32.23
CA ASP A 73 23.05 -8.90 -31.99
C ASP A 73 23.48 -8.74 -30.54
N VAL A 74 24.79 -8.93 -30.34
CA VAL A 74 25.58 -8.42 -29.22
C VAL A 74 25.57 -6.92 -29.38
N GLU A 75 24.52 -6.26 -28.88
CA GLU A 75 24.51 -4.86 -28.43
C GLU A 75 23.09 -4.43 -28.04
N VAL A 76 22.42 -5.21 -27.18
CA VAL A 76 21.60 -4.55 -26.15
C VAL A 76 22.58 -4.05 -25.11
N ALA A 77 23.30 -2.98 -25.48
CA ALA A 77 23.90 -2.09 -24.51
C ALA A 77 22.84 -1.90 -23.44
N SER A 78 23.18 -2.28 -22.23
CA SER A 78 22.38 -2.05 -21.06
C SER A 78 22.09 -0.55 -21.01
N THR A 79 20.99 -0.14 -21.62
CA THR A 79 20.18 0.98 -21.16
C THR A 79 19.56 0.54 -19.84
N SER A 80 20.43 0.18 -18.90
CA SER A 80 20.34 0.60 -17.53
C SER A 80 20.17 2.11 -17.59
N THR A 81 18.93 2.55 -17.79
CA THR A 81 18.45 3.78 -17.18
C THR A 81 18.88 3.67 -15.74
N SER A 82 20.02 4.28 -15.40
CA SER A 82 20.59 4.15 -14.08
C SER A 82 19.51 4.63 -13.13
N PHE A 83 19.00 3.71 -12.30
CA PHE A 83 17.94 3.95 -11.34
C PHE A 83 18.39 4.86 -10.18
N VAL A 84 19.36 5.74 -10.43
CA VAL A 84 19.88 6.74 -9.49
C VAL A 84 18.76 7.65 -8.97
N GLY A 85 17.64 7.77 -9.71
CA GLY A 85 16.44 8.48 -9.25
C GLY A 85 15.42 7.66 -8.44
N LEU A 86 15.51 6.32 -8.38
CA LEU A 86 14.56 5.51 -7.59
C LEU A 86 14.94 5.43 -6.11
N ASP A 87 16.23 5.48 -5.78
CA ASP A 87 16.69 5.42 -4.39
C ASP A 87 16.42 6.72 -3.62
N ALA A 88 16.20 7.84 -4.33
CA ALA A 88 15.85 9.14 -3.74
C ALA A 88 14.56 9.12 -2.91
N TYR A 89 13.71 8.10 -3.08
CA TYR A 89 12.45 7.93 -2.35
C TYR A 89 12.59 7.06 -1.10
N ARG A 90 13.74 6.38 -0.94
CA ARG A 90 13.99 5.41 0.13
C ARG A 90 14.97 5.92 1.14
N VAL A 91 15.95 6.69 0.67
CA VAL A 91 17.14 7.01 1.40
C VAL A 91 17.20 8.50 1.63
N ASP A 92 17.34 8.90 2.89
CA ASP A 92 17.63 10.29 3.24
C ASP A 92 19.01 10.71 2.73
N ASP A 93 19.32 12.01 2.72
CA ASP A 93 20.62 12.57 2.33
C ASP A 93 21.82 11.87 3.02
N GLY A 94 21.59 11.24 4.18
CA GLY A 94 22.56 10.46 4.95
C GLY A 94 22.65 8.94 4.67
N GLY A 95 21.98 8.40 3.64
CA GLY A 95 22.11 6.97 3.33
C GLY A 95 21.19 6.03 4.13
N LEU A 96 20.34 6.58 5.00
CA LEU A 96 19.45 5.82 5.89
C LEU A 96 18.02 5.72 5.33
N PRO A 97 17.28 4.62 5.63
CA PRO A 97 15.90 4.49 5.23
C PRO A 97 15.03 5.59 5.87
N LEU A 98 14.22 6.26 5.04
CA LEU A 98 13.34 7.34 5.43
C LEU A 98 12.24 6.88 6.40
N VAL A 99 11.73 5.67 6.19
CA VAL A 99 10.67 5.04 6.99
C VAL A 99 11.34 4.09 7.98
N SER A 100 11.03 4.24 9.27
CA SER A 100 11.53 3.33 10.32
C SER A 100 10.68 2.08 10.45
N GLU A 101 9.35 2.21 10.35
CA GLU A 101 8.41 1.12 10.61
C GLU A 101 7.18 1.22 9.70
N VAL A 102 6.63 0.06 9.33
CA VAL A 102 5.38 -0.05 8.57
C VAL A 102 4.44 -1.00 9.29
N PHE A 103 3.24 -0.54 9.60
CA PHE A 103 2.17 -1.35 10.18
C PHE A 103 1.04 -1.53 9.19
N SER A 104 0.30 -2.63 9.33
CA SER A 104 -0.89 -2.87 8.54
C SER A 104 -1.95 -3.61 9.35
N SER A 105 -3.21 -3.43 8.96
CA SER A 105 -4.33 -4.26 9.44
C SER A 105 -4.31 -5.69 8.90
N SER A 106 -3.55 -5.97 7.83
CA SER A 106 -3.39 -7.32 7.28
C SER A 106 -1.91 -7.69 7.24
N TYR A 107 -1.60 -8.87 7.76
CA TYR A 107 -0.24 -9.39 7.82
C TYR A 107 -0.19 -10.77 7.19
N ASP A 108 0.69 -10.92 6.21
CA ASP A 108 1.07 -12.16 5.58
C ASP A 108 2.61 -12.17 5.46
N GLU A 109 3.26 -13.23 5.89
CA GLU A 109 4.72 -13.35 5.85
C GLU A 109 5.26 -13.32 4.41
N ALA A 110 4.52 -13.89 3.45
CA ALA A 110 4.88 -13.86 2.04
C ALA A 110 4.68 -12.47 1.40
N PHE A 111 3.76 -11.68 1.95
CA PHE A 111 3.38 -10.35 1.45
C PHE A 111 3.46 -9.28 2.55
N SER A 112 4.60 -9.25 3.25
CA SER A 112 4.85 -8.35 4.38
C SER A 112 4.54 -6.88 4.04
N PRO A 113 3.98 -6.08 4.97
CA PRO A 113 3.71 -4.67 4.73
C PRO A 113 4.96 -3.86 4.40
N SER A 114 6.15 -4.29 4.83
CA SER A 114 7.41 -3.62 4.46
C SER A 114 7.74 -3.73 2.97
N ASN A 115 7.13 -4.69 2.25
CA ASN A 115 7.32 -4.86 0.81
C ASN A 115 6.87 -3.65 0.00
N VAL A 116 5.98 -2.80 0.52
CA VAL A 116 5.54 -1.58 -0.18
C VAL A 116 6.62 -0.50 -0.25
N LEU A 117 7.66 -0.59 0.58
CA LEU A 117 8.84 0.26 0.46
C LEU A 117 9.81 -0.30 -0.59
N MET A 118 9.57 -1.55 -1.01
CA MET A 118 10.02 -2.30 -2.18
C MET A 118 10.09 -1.47 -3.48
N SER A 119 11.15 -1.54 -4.28
CA SER A 119 11.08 -1.12 -5.70
C SER A 119 11.13 -2.32 -6.64
N ASP A 120 11.07 -3.54 -6.10
CA ASP A 120 10.98 -4.74 -6.89
C ASP A 120 9.53 -4.94 -7.37
N SER A 121 9.38 -5.20 -8.66
CA SER A 121 8.11 -5.60 -9.29
C SER A 121 7.45 -6.83 -8.67
N ARG A 122 8.21 -7.66 -7.95
CA ARG A 122 7.73 -8.91 -7.32
C ARG A 122 7.34 -8.76 -5.86
N THR A 123 7.67 -7.63 -5.24
CA THR A 123 7.36 -7.37 -3.83
C THR A 123 6.10 -6.52 -3.75
N LEU A 124 5.11 -7.00 -3.01
CA LEU A 124 3.86 -6.28 -2.76
C LEU A 124 3.30 -6.66 -1.40
N TRP A 125 2.38 -5.84 -0.90
CA TRP A 125 1.50 -6.16 0.22
C TRP A 125 0.11 -6.51 -0.30
N VAL A 126 -0.53 -7.51 0.30
CA VAL A 126 -1.89 -7.98 -0.01
C VAL A 126 -2.79 -7.78 1.21
N SER A 127 -4.01 -7.29 0.99
CA SER A 127 -5.04 -7.28 2.03
C SER A 127 -5.91 -8.53 2.00
N SER A 128 -6.58 -8.83 3.12
CA SER A 128 -7.53 -9.94 3.24
C SER A 128 -8.95 -9.64 2.70
N GLY A 129 -9.17 -8.53 1.98
CA GLY A 129 -10.49 -8.16 1.43
C GLY A 129 -11.53 -7.63 2.41
N MET A 130 -11.26 -7.69 3.71
CA MET A 130 -12.15 -7.18 4.75
C MET A 130 -11.92 -5.69 4.97
N PHE A 131 -12.60 -4.82 4.23
CA PHE A 131 -12.41 -3.36 4.35
C PHE A 131 -13.18 -2.76 5.54
N PRO A 132 -12.71 -1.65 6.15
CA PRO A 132 -11.52 -0.87 5.78
C PRO A 132 -10.20 -1.54 6.21
N GLN A 133 -9.19 -1.38 5.38
CA GLN A 133 -7.81 -1.84 5.65
C GLN A 133 -6.88 -0.62 5.69
N PHE A 134 -5.68 -0.76 6.27
CA PHE A 134 -4.72 0.34 6.31
C PHE A 134 -3.26 -0.11 6.24
N LEU A 135 -2.43 0.83 5.80
CA LEU A 135 -0.98 0.80 5.89
C LEU A 135 -0.52 2.09 6.57
N ARG A 136 0.20 1.96 7.68
CA ARG A 136 0.74 3.08 8.45
C ARG A 136 2.26 3.10 8.37
N LEU A 137 2.82 4.22 7.91
CA LEU A 137 4.24 4.42 7.75
C LEU A 137 4.72 5.41 8.81
N TYR A 138 5.72 5.00 9.59
CA TYR A 138 6.40 5.85 10.56
C TYR A 138 7.70 6.35 9.97
N LEU A 139 7.82 7.67 9.82
CA LEU A 139 9.06 8.30 9.38
C LEU A 139 10.08 8.25 10.51
N ARG A 140 11.34 7.97 10.16
CA ARG A 140 12.43 7.88 11.12
C ARG A 140 12.64 9.21 11.86
N GLU A 141 12.49 10.30 11.14
CA GLU A 141 12.56 11.67 11.63
C GLU A 141 11.43 12.51 11.02
N PRO A 142 11.05 13.64 11.65
CA PRO A 142 10.07 14.56 11.07
C PRO A 142 10.59 15.10 9.73
N ARG A 143 9.88 14.83 8.62
CA ARG A 143 10.32 15.22 7.27
C ARG A 143 9.22 15.91 6.50
N ARG A 144 9.62 16.90 5.70
CA ARG A 144 8.70 17.59 4.78
C ARG A 144 8.56 16.73 3.54
N VAL A 145 7.38 16.15 3.34
CA VAL A 145 7.06 15.34 2.17
C VAL A 145 6.28 16.21 1.20
N ALA A 146 6.79 16.38 -0.02
CA ALA A 146 6.12 17.12 -1.10
C ALA A 146 5.06 16.28 -1.81
N ALA A 147 5.30 14.98 -1.99
CA ALA A 147 4.33 14.10 -2.63
C ALA A 147 4.42 12.66 -2.13
N ILE A 148 3.29 11.97 -2.16
CA ILE A 148 3.17 10.53 -1.92
C ILE A 148 2.68 9.89 -3.21
N GLU A 149 3.42 8.92 -3.72
CA GLU A 149 3.02 8.13 -4.89
C GLU A 149 2.70 6.70 -4.44
N ILE A 150 1.50 6.23 -4.76
CA ILE A 150 1.00 4.90 -4.39
C ILE A 150 0.67 4.14 -5.66
N THR A 151 1.27 2.96 -5.82
CA THR A 151 0.93 2.06 -6.93
C THR A 151 0.21 0.85 -6.43
N SER A 152 -1.00 0.64 -6.95
CA SER A 152 -1.91 -0.37 -6.44
C SER A 152 -2.76 -1.00 -7.54
N ARG A 153 -3.43 -2.09 -7.19
CA ARG A 153 -4.38 -2.82 -8.05
C ARG A 153 -5.56 -3.27 -7.21
N HIS A 154 -6.74 -3.35 -7.83
CA HIS A 154 -8.01 -3.75 -7.19
C HIS A 154 -8.50 -2.81 -6.08
N VAL A 155 -7.84 -1.67 -5.87
CA VAL A 155 -8.32 -0.62 -4.97
C VAL A 155 -9.49 0.10 -5.65
N LYS A 156 -10.59 0.29 -4.92
CA LYS A 156 -11.72 1.10 -5.36
C LYS A 156 -11.66 2.49 -4.74
N LYS A 157 -11.50 2.57 -3.42
CA LYS A 157 -11.45 3.83 -2.70
C LYS A 157 -10.30 3.83 -1.71
N LEU A 158 -9.48 4.88 -1.76
CA LEU A 158 -8.30 5.08 -0.93
C LEU A 158 -8.25 6.52 -0.42
N GLN A 159 -7.80 6.68 0.81
CA GLN A 159 -7.57 7.97 1.44
C GLN A 159 -6.17 7.97 2.05
N VAL A 160 -5.44 9.08 1.89
CA VAL A 160 -4.14 9.30 2.51
C VAL A 160 -4.31 10.32 3.61
N ARG A 161 -3.82 9.99 4.79
CA ARG A 161 -3.78 10.88 5.95
C ARG A 161 -2.34 11.08 6.39
N ALA A 162 -2.05 12.22 7.00
CA ALA A 162 -0.74 12.50 7.54
C ALA A 162 -0.85 13.25 8.88
N ALA A 163 0.18 13.08 9.72
CA ALA A 163 0.28 13.80 10.97
C ALA A 163 1.74 14.10 11.33
N ARG A 164 1.91 15.16 12.13
CA ARG A 164 3.19 15.57 12.69
C ARG A 164 3.64 14.72 13.87
N GLY A 165 2.74 14.00 14.54
CA GLY A 165 3.07 13.20 15.73
C GLY A 165 2.97 11.70 15.49
N ARG A 166 3.93 10.93 16.02
CA ARG A 166 3.89 9.46 16.02
C ARG A 166 2.62 8.85 16.64
N ASN A 167 2.14 9.45 17.73
CA ASN A 167 1.04 8.89 18.53
C ASN A 167 -0.29 9.60 18.26
N VAL A 168 -0.61 9.86 16.99
CA VAL A 168 -1.88 10.47 16.59
C VAL A 168 -2.87 9.38 16.17
N ALA A 169 -4.06 9.42 16.78
CA ALA A 169 -5.17 8.54 16.42
C ALA A 169 -5.63 8.81 14.98
N ARG A 170 -6.02 7.76 14.25
CA ARG A 170 -6.34 7.81 12.80
C ARG A 170 -7.41 8.86 12.45
N ASP A 171 -8.42 8.97 13.30
CA ASP A 171 -9.54 9.92 13.21
C ASP A 171 -9.11 11.39 13.39
N LYS A 172 -7.95 11.63 13.99
CA LYS A 172 -7.38 12.96 14.24
C LYS A 172 -6.30 13.36 13.24
N MET A 173 -5.93 12.48 12.32
CA MET A 173 -4.95 12.78 11.27
C MET A 173 -5.58 13.62 10.16
N THR A 174 -4.78 14.49 9.54
CA THR A 174 -5.26 15.33 8.44
C THR A 174 -5.33 14.52 7.16
N VAL A 175 -6.48 14.55 6.48
CA VAL A 175 -6.63 13.96 5.15
C VAL A 175 -5.87 14.83 4.14
N VAL A 176 -4.88 14.23 3.47
CA VAL A 176 -4.02 14.91 2.49
C VAL A 176 -4.34 14.53 1.04
N GLY A 177 -5.15 13.49 0.85
CA GLY A 177 -5.56 13.05 -0.48
C GLY A 177 -6.62 11.98 -0.43
N GLU A 178 -7.48 11.97 -1.45
CA GLU A 178 -8.51 10.95 -1.65
C GLU A 178 -8.51 10.53 -3.11
N MET A 179 -8.93 9.29 -3.32
CA MET A 179 -8.93 8.68 -4.63
C MET A 179 -10.03 7.64 -4.73
N GLU A 180 -10.75 7.69 -5.84
CA GLU A 180 -11.69 6.65 -6.24
C GLU A 180 -11.35 6.20 -7.66
N VAL A 181 -11.17 4.90 -7.84
CA VAL A 181 -10.83 4.26 -9.11
C VAL A 181 -12.11 3.67 -9.70
N SER A 182 -12.28 3.79 -11.02
CA SER A 182 -13.45 3.25 -11.71
C SER A 182 -13.38 1.72 -11.86
N ALA A 183 -14.55 1.07 -12.01
CA ALA A 183 -14.61 -0.39 -12.17
C ALA A 183 -13.91 -0.85 -13.46
N ALA A 184 -13.88 -0.01 -14.51
CA ALA A 184 -13.21 -0.29 -15.77
C ALA A 184 -11.68 -0.37 -15.64
N ASP A 185 -11.13 0.27 -14.60
CA ASP A 185 -9.69 0.32 -14.33
C ASP A 185 -9.26 -0.59 -13.16
N SER A 186 -10.22 -1.25 -12.51
CA SER A 186 -10.01 -2.10 -11.33
C SER A 186 -8.91 -3.17 -11.49
N GLY A 187 -8.75 -3.71 -12.70
CA GLY A 187 -7.77 -4.74 -13.03
C GLY A 187 -6.41 -4.20 -13.49
N LYS A 188 -6.26 -2.88 -13.66
CA LYS A 188 -5.01 -2.25 -14.11
C LYS A 188 -4.14 -1.92 -12.90
N LEU A 189 -2.83 -1.96 -13.13
CA LEU A 189 -1.86 -1.44 -12.19
C LEU A 189 -1.80 0.07 -12.43
N ASP A 190 -2.15 0.87 -11.42
CA ASP A 190 -2.19 2.33 -11.55
C ASP A 190 -1.35 2.99 -10.45
N THR A 191 -0.74 4.13 -10.79
CA THR A 191 0.11 4.92 -9.91
C THR A 191 -0.55 6.27 -9.67
N HIS A 192 -0.87 6.53 -8.41
CA HIS A 192 -1.55 7.74 -8.00
C HIS A 192 -0.63 8.61 -7.16
N ARG A 193 -0.57 9.90 -7.51
CA ARG A 193 0.29 10.87 -6.87
C ARG A 193 -0.55 11.90 -6.11
N PHE A 194 -0.29 12.01 -4.82
CA PHE A 194 -0.88 13.00 -3.92
C PHE A 194 0.17 14.07 -3.63
N ALA A 195 -0.08 15.31 -4.03
CA ALA A 195 0.79 16.44 -3.69
C ALA A 195 0.38 17.03 -2.33
N LEU A 196 1.36 17.26 -1.45
CA LEU A 196 1.15 17.74 -0.08
C LEU A 196 1.38 19.24 0.06
N ASP A 197 1.71 19.90 -1.06
CA ASP A 197 2.10 21.31 -1.20
C ASP A 197 1.05 22.33 -0.67
N ARG A 198 -0.13 21.86 -0.24
CA ARG A 198 -1.28 22.69 0.19
C ARG A 198 -1.99 22.18 1.43
N CYS A 199 -1.47 21.15 2.11
CA CYS A 199 -2.06 20.70 3.35
C CYS A 199 -1.66 21.66 4.47
N SER A 200 -2.39 22.77 4.61
CA SER A 200 -2.40 23.48 5.87
C SER A 200 -2.97 22.50 6.89
N VAL A 201 -2.11 22.05 7.80
CA VAL A 201 -2.55 21.33 9.00
C VAL A 201 -3.27 22.38 9.83
N ASN A 202 -4.49 22.73 9.44
CA ASN A 202 -5.28 23.73 10.12
C ASN A 202 -5.56 23.19 11.52
N SER A 203 -4.84 23.73 12.49
CA SER A 203 -5.41 23.92 13.82
C SER A 203 -6.74 24.61 13.61
N LYS A 204 -7.83 23.86 13.76
CA LYS A 204 -9.15 24.41 13.93
C LYS A 204 -9.13 25.22 15.22
N ARG A 205 -8.72 26.49 15.13
CA ARG A 205 -9.08 27.51 16.10
C ARG A 205 -10.49 27.93 15.71
N ASP A 206 -11.45 27.34 16.41
CA ASP A 206 -12.78 27.91 16.50
C ASP A 206 -12.62 29.27 17.21
N ASP A 207 -12.52 30.38 16.47
CA ASP A 207 -12.65 31.73 17.02
C ASP A 207 -13.22 32.67 15.94
N ASP A 208 -14.52 32.90 16.09
CA ASP A 208 -15.29 34.14 15.95
C ASP A 208 -15.08 35.12 14.77
N GLU A 209 -16.25 35.57 14.30
CA GLU A 209 -16.47 36.59 13.28
C GLU A 209 -15.62 37.86 13.43
N ALA A 210 -14.84 38.20 12.41
CA ALA A 210 -14.38 39.58 12.19
C ALA A 210 -14.12 39.88 10.70
N LYS A 211 -15.17 40.32 10.03
CA LYS A 211 -15.27 41.44 9.10
C LYS A 211 -13.95 42.07 8.54
N GLY A 212 -13.75 41.91 7.24
CA GLY A 212 -13.36 42.96 6.27
C GLY A 212 -11.90 43.43 6.20
N GLY A 213 -11.28 43.27 5.02
CA GLY A 213 -10.07 43.96 4.61
C GLY A 213 -9.44 43.35 3.36
N ASP A 214 -9.62 43.99 2.20
CA ASP A 214 -8.89 43.71 0.95
C ASP A 214 -7.50 44.35 1.03
N GLU A 215 -6.42 43.59 1.22
CA GLU A 215 -5.05 44.00 0.85
C GLU A 215 -4.18 42.76 0.47
N ASP A 216 -3.67 42.80 -0.77
CA ASP A 216 -2.44 42.23 -1.34
C ASP A 216 -2.07 40.73 -1.25
N GLU A 217 -2.03 40.13 -2.46
CA GLU A 217 -1.31 38.91 -2.81
C GLU A 217 0.21 39.04 -2.54
N GLU A 218 0.68 38.47 -1.44
CA GLU A 218 1.90 37.67 -1.45
C GLU A 218 1.50 36.25 -1.05
N GLY A 219 1.52 35.33 -2.01
CA GLY A 219 1.25 33.92 -1.77
C GLY A 219 2.28 33.35 -0.81
N GLU A 220 2.00 33.47 0.48
CA GLU A 220 2.73 32.85 1.57
C GLU A 220 2.74 31.35 1.27
N ALA A 221 3.86 30.87 0.75
CA ALA A 221 4.02 29.48 0.37
C ALA A 221 3.75 28.64 1.61
N ALA A 222 2.53 28.09 1.71
CA ALA A 222 2.06 27.28 2.81
C ALA A 222 3.20 26.35 3.22
N ILE A 223 3.72 26.56 4.43
CA ILE A 223 4.87 25.82 4.91
C ILE A 223 4.41 24.37 4.99
N VAL A 224 4.86 23.53 4.05
CA VAL A 224 4.67 22.08 4.15
C VAL A 224 5.30 21.65 5.47
N GLU A 225 4.44 21.30 6.43
CA GLU A 225 4.87 20.93 7.76
C GLU A 225 5.67 19.62 7.73
N ALA A 226 6.54 19.44 8.71
CA ALA A 226 7.26 18.18 8.86
C ALA A 226 6.30 17.11 9.41
N LEU A 227 6.22 15.99 8.70
CA LEU A 227 5.38 14.84 9.03
C LEU A 227 6.21 13.79 9.76
N GLU A 228 5.57 13.05 10.66
CA GLU A 228 6.15 11.87 11.32
C GLU A 228 5.42 10.59 10.94
N VAL A 229 4.14 10.67 10.57
CA VAL A 229 3.31 9.50 10.25
C VAL A 229 2.47 9.77 9.00
N ILE A 230 2.37 8.75 8.16
CA ILE A 230 1.49 8.70 6.99
C ILE A 230 0.60 7.46 7.13
N ASP A 231 -0.71 7.63 6.99
CA ASP A 231 -1.71 6.56 7.00
C ASP A 231 -2.32 6.46 5.61
N ILE A 232 -2.41 5.24 5.10
CA ILE A 232 -3.04 4.93 3.82
C ILE A 232 -4.22 4.03 4.12
N ASP A 233 -5.41 4.60 4.02
CA ASP A 233 -6.68 3.96 4.31
C ASP A 233 -7.26 3.43 3.01
N ILE A 234 -7.58 2.14 3.00
CA ILE A 234 -8.26 1.48 1.88
C ILE A 234 -9.68 1.18 2.32
N ASP A 235 -10.58 2.08 1.96
CA ASP A 235 -12.00 2.03 2.33
C ASP A 235 -12.74 0.89 1.61
N SER A 236 -12.35 0.57 0.37
CA SER A 236 -12.94 -0.51 -0.41
C SER A 236 -12.06 -0.98 -1.57
N GLY A 237 -12.27 -2.22 -2.00
CA GLY A 237 -11.67 -2.83 -3.18
C GLY A 237 -12.70 -3.43 -4.12
N TYR A 238 -12.25 -3.83 -5.32
CA TYR A 238 -13.08 -4.47 -6.35
C TYR A 238 -13.11 -6.00 -6.28
N GLY A 239 -12.29 -6.60 -5.42
CA GLY A 239 -12.26 -8.04 -5.19
C GLY A 239 -12.03 -8.37 -3.72
N ASP A 240 -11.78 -9.65 -3.45
CA ASP A 240 -11.55 -10.19 -2.11
C ASP A 240 -10.16 -9.83 -1.55
N PHE A 241 -9.38 -9.03 -2.28
CA PHE A 241 -8.10 -8.51 -1.87
C PHE A 241 -7.75 -7.26 -2.68
N VAL A 242 -6.84 -6.45 -2.15
CA VAL A 242 -6.12 -5.42 -2.91
C VAL A 242 -4.63 -5.69 -2.85
N CYS A 243 -3.92 -5.15 -3.82
CA CYS A 243 -2.46 -5.21 -3.85
C CYS A 243 -1.90 -3.79 -3.83
N VAL A 244 -0.98 -3.52 -2.92
CA VAL A 244 -0.15 -2.30 -2.94
C VAL A 244 1.27 -2.74 -3.26
N TYR A 245 1.79 -2.27 -4.39
CA TYR A 245 3.10 -2.68 -4.89
C TYR A 245 4.19 -1.80 -4.29
N PHE A 246 4.04 -0.48 -4.44
CA PHE A 246 5.02 0.45 -3.92
C PHE A 246 4.40 1.76 -3.47
N ILE A 247 4.97 2.30 -2.41
CA ILE A 247 4.70 3.63 -1.86
C ILE A 247 6.01 4.40 -1.90
N ARG A 248 6.01 5.55 -2.58
CA ARG A 248 7.19 6.41 -2.72
C ARG A 248 6.91 7.77 -2.10
N LEU A 249 7.86 8.24 -1.29
CA LEU A 249 7.77 9.52 -0.61
C LEU A 249 8.75 10.49 -1.26
N ARG A 250 8.24 11.56 -1.85
CA ARG A 250 9.07 12.63 -2.41
C ARG A 250 9.28 13.68 -1.34
N LEU A 251 10.52 13.87 -0.90
CA LEU A 251 10.86 14.93 0.05
C LEU A 251 10.77 16.32 -0.60
N ALA A 252 10.36 17.31 0.17
CA ALA A 252 10.44 18.71 -0.24
C ALA A 252 11.89 19.18 -0.12
N ASN A 253 12.40 19.89 -1.13
CA ASN A 253 13.73 20.46 -1.06
C ASN A 253 13.80 21.42 0.14
N PRO A 254 14.83 21.31 1.00
CA PRO A 254 15.06 22.34 2.01
C PRO A 254 15.26 23.65 1.25
N LYS A 255 14.37 24.64 1.47
CA LYS A 255 14.61 26.00 0.97
C LYS A 255 15.94 26.43 1.57
N GLY A 256 16.98 26.50 0.75
CA GLY A 256 18.30 26.95 1.15
C GLY A 256 18.12 28.29 1.83
N ASN A 257 18.49 28.37 3.10
CA ASN A 257 18.51 29.60 3.86
C ASN A 257 19.67 30.43 3.30
N THR A 258 19.47 31.10 2.15
CA THR A 258 20.38 32.14 1.67
C THR A 258 20.26 33.32 2.62
N ARG A 259 20.97 33.23 3.75
CA ARG A 259 21.38 34.40 4.53
C ARG A 259 22.49 35.09 3.74
N THR A 260 22.14 36.13 3.02
CA THR A 260 23.07 37.21 2.65
C THR A 260 23.11 38.25 3.76
#